data_AF-A0A380W5L5-F1
#
_entry.id   AF-A0A380W5L5-F1
#
_cell.length_a   1.000
_cell.length_b   1.000
_cell.length_c   1.000
_cell.angle_alpha   90.00
_cell.angle_beta   90.00
_cell.angle_gamma   90.00
#
_symmetry.space_group_name_H-M   'P 1'
#
loop_
_entity.id
_entity.type
_entity.pdbx_description
1 polymer ?
#
loop_
_entity_poly.entity_id
_entity_poly.type
_entity_poly.pdbx_seq_one_letter_code
_entity_poly.pdbx_strand_id
1 'polypeptide(L)'
;MSACAIPRRASVGEFSPADAPDVQQDKIVTLDLEGCNFTYFNLIIEQRDLEASGIGHRFETWPPGIQEWMNKEVAAWRELHPNAAVKAVTTGISGDTAVLALHWRAKT
;
A
#
# COMPACT_ATOMS: atom_id res chain seq x y z
N MET A 1 -31.06 -20.61 0.64
CA MET A 1 -29.76 -19.93 0.89
C MET A 1 -29.17 -19.58 -0.46
N SER A 2 -29.28 -18.33 -0.89
CA SER A 2 -28.86 -17.92 -2.24
C SER A 2 -27.36 -17.60 -2.24
N ALA A 3 -26.58 -18.31 -3.04
CA ALA A 3 -25.14 -18.08 -3.18
C ALA A 3 -24.89 -16.79 -3.97
N CYS A 4 -24.18 -15.83 -3.37
CA CYS A 4 -23.75 -14.61 -4.04
C CYS A 4 -22.54 -14.94 -4.92
N ALA A 5 -22.73 -14.98 -6.24
CA ALA A 5 -21.64 -15.16 -7.20
C ALA A 5 -20.93 -13.81 -7.43
N ILE A 6 -19.66 -13.71 -7.01
CA ILE A 6 -18.83 -12.54 -7.31
C ILE A 6 -18.48 -12.58 -8.81
N PRO A 7 -18.83 -11.56 -9.61
CA PRO A 7 -18.48 -11.55 -11.03
C PRO A 7 -16.96 -11.45 -11.20
N ARG A 8 -16.39 -12.40 -11.97
CA ARG A 8 -14.98 -12.39 -12.35
C ARG A 8 -14.78 -11.43 -13.53
N ARG A 9 -14.03 -10.35 -13.26
CA ARG A 9 -13.53 -9.30 -14.17
C ARG A 9 -14.59 -8.36 -14.75
N ALA A 10 -14.44 -7.07 -14.45
CA ALA A 10 -15.07 -6.01 -15.23
C ALA A 10 -14.46 -6.00 -16.64
N SER A 11 -15.31 -5.97 -17.67
CA SER A 11 -14.92 -5.72 -19.05
C SER A 11 -14.36 -4.30 -19.15
N VAL A 12 -13.13 -4.18 -19.64
CA VAL A 12 -12.47 -2.89 -19.86
C VAL A 12 -13.18 -2.20 -21.04
N GLY A 13 -13.99 -1.18 -20.75
CA GLY A 13 -14.47 -0.28 -21.80
C GLY A 13 -13.31 0.60 -22.27
N GLU A 14 -13.13 0.72 -23.59
CA GLU A 14 -12.19 1.68 -24.18
C GLU A 14 -12.62 3.09 -23.79
N PHE A 15 -11.87 3.74 -22.91
CA PHE A 15 -12.13 5.11 -22.49
C PHE A 15 -11.37 6.07 -23.41
N SER A 16 -12.10 6.98 -24.06
CA SER A 16 -11.49 8.06 -24.85
C SER A 16 -10.98 9.16 -23.90
N PRO A 17 -9.72 9.62 -24.02
CA PRO A 17 -9.12 10.57 -23.07
C PRO A 17 -9.71 12.00 -23.09
N ALA A 18 -10.65 12.29 -23.99
CA ALA A 18 -11.08 13.66 -24.28
C ALA A 18 -12.23 14.19 -23.40
N ASP A 19 -12.93 13.32 -22.66
CA ASP A 19 -14.20 13.68 -22.01
C ASP A 19 -14.17 13.68 -20.47
N ALA A 20 -13.00 13.61 -19.83
CA ALA A 20 -12.93 13.62 -18.37
C ALA A 20 -12.67 15.04 -17.82
N PRO A 21 -13.60 15.64 -17.05
CA PRO A 21 -13.26 16.79 -16.21
C PRO A 21 -12.20 16.36 -15.18
N ASP A 22 -11.42 17.33 -14.72
CA ASP A 22 -10.21 17.24 -13.88
C ASP A 22 -10.46 16.71 -12.44
N VAL A 23 -11.34 15.73 -12.31
CA VAL A 23 -11.67 15.00 -11.09
C VAL A 23 -10.70 13.85 -11.02
N GLN A 24 -9.68 14.01 -10.17
CA GLN A 24 -8.79 13.00 -9.62
C GLN A 24 -9.22 11.58 -10.01
N GLN A 25 -8.80 11.13 -11.20
CA GLN A 25 -9.01 9.76 -11.60
C GLN A 25 -8.21 8.95 -10.58
N ASP A 26 -8.91 8.19 -9.75
CA ASP A 26 -8.37 7.00 -9.14
C ASP A 26 -7.83 6.15 -10.28
N LYS A 27 -6.56 6.40 -10.63
CA LYS A 27 -5.81 5.56 -11.54
C LYS A 27 -5.68 4.25 -10.80
N ILE A 28 -6.62 3.34 -11.06
CA ILE A 28 -6.48 1.93 -10.71
C ILE A 28 -5.35 1.43 -11.61
N VAL A 29 -4.11 1.69 -11.19
CA VAL A 29 -2.93 1.08 -11.78
C VAL A 29 -2.97 -0.37 -11.30
N THR A 30 -3.18 -1.31 -12.21
CA THR A 30 -2.96 -2.72 -11.92
C THR A 30 -1.51 -2.89 -11.49
N LEU A 31 -1.31 -3.10 -10.18
CA LEU A 31 -0.02 -3.45 -9.62
C LEU A 31 0.33 -4.86 -10.12
N ASP A 32 1.24 -4.95 -11.07
CA ASP A 32 1.87 -6.22 -11.43
C ASP A 32 2.85 -6.61 -10.30
N LEU A 33 2.38 -7.48 -9.41
CA LEU A 33 3.15 -8.01 -8.30
C LEU A 33 3.71 -9.41 -8.59
N GLU A 34 3.48 -9.97 -9.79
CA GLU A 34 3.88 -11.33 -10.11
C GLU A 34 5.41 -11.50 -10.01
N GLY A 35 5.90 -12.52 -9.32
CA GLY A 35 7.34 -12.73 -9.14
C GLY A 35 8.06 -11.64 -8.34
N CYS A 36 7.34 -10.78 -7.61
CA CYS A 36 7.97 -9.92 -6.60
C CYS A 36 8.38 -10.74 -5.37
N ASN A 37 9.53 -10.39 -4.81
CA ASN A 37 9.89 -10.75 -3.44
C ASN A 37 9.21 -9.79 -2.46
N PHE A 38 9.13 -10.22 -1.20
CA PHE A 38 8.50 -9.47 -0.11
C PHE A 38 9.48 -9.21 1.02
N THR A 39 9.43 -8.00 1.58
CA THR A 39 10.09 -7.67 2.84
C THR A 39 9.10 -6.95 3.74
N TYR A 40 8.97 -7.42 4.98
CA TYR A 40 8.05 -6.88 5.96
C TYR A 40 8.79 -6.12 7.06
N PHE A 41 8.23 -4.98 7.44
CA PHE A 41 8.63 -4.21 8.61
C PHE A 41 7.40 -4.06 9.49
N ASN A 42 7.59 -4.27 10.80
CA ASN A 42 6.52 -4.16 11.78
C ASN A 42 6.92 -3.11 12.81
N LEU A 43 5.99 -2.20 13.10
CA LEU A 43 6.10 -1.22 14.17
C LEU A 43 4.98 -1.48 15.17
N ILE A 44 5.34 -1.70 16.44
CA ILE A 44 4.37 -1.73 17.53
C ILE A 44 4.02 -0.29 17.87
N ILE A 45 2.74 0.04 17.79
CA ILE A 45 2.16 1.34 18.10
C ILE A 45 1.87 1.38 19.60
N GLU A 46 2.28 2.44 20.27
CA GLU A 46 1.98 2.59 21.69
C GLU A 46 0.48 2.82 21.92
N GLN A 47 -0.02 2.29 23.05
CA GLN A 47 -1.43 2.39 23.43
C GLN A 47 -1.94 3.85 23.46
N ARG A 48 -1.12 4.79 23.89
CA ARG A 48 -1.47 6.22 23.90
C ARG A 48 -1.76 6.77 22.49
N ASP A 49 -1.05 6.27 21.49
CA ASP A 49 -1.18 6.73 20.11
C ASP A 49 -2.40 6.07 19.45
N LEU A 50 -2.69 4.81 19.80
CA LEU A 50 -3.93 4.10 19.46
C LEU A 50 -5.19 4.76 20.04
N GLU A 51 -5.09 5.35 21.22
CA GLU A 51 -6.19 6.06 21.89
C GLU A 51 -6.36 7.50 21.41
N ALA A 52 -5.25 8.19 21.10
CA ALA A 52 -5.25 9.57 20.64
C ALA A 52 -5.67 9.74 19.18
N SER A 53 -5.47 8.70 18.35
CA SER A 53 -5.90 8.69 16.96
C SER A 53 -7.00 7.64 16.81
N GLY A 54 -8.13 8.03 16.22
CA GLY A 54 -9.18 7.06 15.85
C GLY A 54 -8.71 6.20 14.68
N ILE A 55 -7.68 5.37 14.90
CA ILE A 55 -6.96 4.63 13.86
C ILE A 55 -7.96 3.79 13.07
N GLY A 56 -8.26 4.26 11.87
CA GLY A 56 -9.06 3.53 10.91
C GLY A 56 -8.17 2.73 9.97
N HIS A 57 -8.80 2.00 9.06
CA HIS A 57 -8.11 1.33 7.96
C HIS A 57 -7.52 2.30 6.92
N ARG A 58 -7.72 3.61 7.10
CA ARG A 58 -7.27 4.67 6.19
C ARG A 58 -5.95 5.25 6.68
N PHE A 59 -4.96 5.27 5.80
CA PHE A 59 -3.60 5.71 6.11
C PHE A 59 -3.54 7.14 6.65
N GLU A 60 -4.44 8.03 6.20
CA GLU A 60 -4.50 9.43 6.63
C GLU A 60 -4.95 9.61 8.09
N THR A 61 -5.51 8.56 8.69
CA THR A 61 -5.97 8.57 10.09
C THR A 61 -4.90 8.09 11.07
N TRP A 62 -3.73 7.69 10.56
CA TRP A 62 -2.67 7.12 11.38
C TRP A 62 -1.81 8.23 12.01
N PRO A 63 -1.21 7.98 13.20
CA PRO A 63 -0.27 8.89 13.81
C PRO A 63 0.84 9.32 12.83
N PRO A 64 1.19 10.63 12.73
CA PRO A 64 2.22 11.12 11.82
C PRO A 64 3.58 10.41 11.96
N GLY A 65 3.93 10.01 13.19
CA GLY A 65 5.17 9.28 13.47
C GLY A 65 5.27 7.94 12.74
N ILE A 66 4.15 7.30 12.40
CA ILE A 66 4.14 6.05 11.63
C ILE A 66 4.56 6.31 10.19
N GLN A 67 4.06 7.39 9.56
CA GLN A 67 4.44 7.74 8.20
C GLN A 67 5.93 8.09 8.09
N GLU A 68 6.45 8.84 9.06
CA GLU A 68 7.88 9.12 9.14
C GLU A 68 8.72 7.86 9.31
N TRP A 69 8.30 6.95 10.19
CA TRP A 69 8.96 5.66 10.38
C TRP A 69 8.99 4.85 9.07
N MET A 70 7.85 4.71 8.38
CA MET A 70 7.77 3.96 7.12
C MET A 70 8.71 4.53 6.07
N ASN A 71 8.75 5.86 5.91
CA ASN A 71 9.64 6.52 4.95
C ASN A 71 11.11 6.24 5.25
N LYS A 72 11.50 6.22 6.53
CA LYS A 72 12.86 5.88 6.97
C LYS A 72 13.20 4.42 6.65
N GLU A 73 12.31 3.48 6.93
CA GLU A 73 12.52 2.05 6.62
C GLU A 73 12.66 1.81 5.12
N VAL A 74 11.80 2.42 4.29
CA VAL A 74 11.90 2.30 2.83
C VAL A 74 13.23 2.88 2.32
N ALA A 75 13.65 4.04 2.85
CA ALA A 75 14.92 4.66 2.47
C ALA A 75 16.12 3.79 2.85
N ALA A 76 16.19 3.34 4.11
CA ALA A 76 17.25 2.48 4.61
C ALA A 76 17.33 1.16 3.83
N TRP A 77 16.17 0.55 3.52
CA TRP A 77 16.15 -0.67 2.73
C TRP A 77 16.70 -0.48 1.31
N ARG A 78 16.38 0.65 0.66
CA ARG A 78 16.90 0.99 -0.68
C ARG A 78 18.40 1.19 -0.68
N GLU A 79 18.95 1.80 0.37
CA GLU A 79 20.40 1.98 0.53
C GLU A 79 21.12 0.63 0.65
N LEU A 80 20.55 -0.31 1.42
CA LEU A 80 21.10 -1.64 1.60
C LEU A 80 20.92 -2.56 0.38
N HIS A 81 19.92 -2.29 -0.46
CA HIS A 81 19.58 -3.10 -1.63
C HIS A 81 19.62 -2.28 -2.94
N PRO A 82 20.79 -1.73 -3.32
CA PRO A 82 20.90 -0.86 -4.48
C PRO A 82 20.57 -1.57 -5.81
N ASN A 83 20.68 -2.90 -5.84
CA ASN A 83 20.38 -3.73 -7.00
C ASN A 83 18.92 -4.20 -7.05
N ALA A 84 18.04 -3.72 -6.17
CA ALA A 84 16.63 -4.07 -6.17
C ALA A 84 15.74 -2.88 -6.58
N ALA A 85 14.71 -3.17 -7.36
CA ALA A 85 13.67 -2.22 -7.73
C ALA A 85 12.40 -2.51 -6.92
N VAL A 86 12.01 -1.55 -6.08
CA VAL A 86 10.71 -1.58 -5.39
C VAL A 86 9.60 -1.35 -6.43
N LYS A 87 8.68 -2.30 -6.53
CA LYS A 87 7.51 -2.29 -7.43
C LYS A 87 6.26 -1.77 -6.74
N ALA A 88 6.10 -2.07 -5.46
CA ALA A 88 4.99 -1.58 -4.66
C ALA A 88 5.38 -1.46 -3.19
N VAL A 89 4.67 -0.58 -2.50
CA VAL A 89 4.70 -0.46 -1.04
C VAL A 89 3.26 -0.58 -0.57
N THR A 90 2.99 -1.56 0.28
CA THR A 90 1.66 -1.76 0.86
C THR A 90 1.76 -1.64 2.38
N THR A 91 0.78 -0.98 2.98
CA THR A 91 0.75 -0.73 4.42
C THR A 91 -0.56 -1.23 5.01
N GLY A 92 -0.53 -1.62 6.28
CA GLY A 92 -1.74 -1.97 7.03
C GLY A 92 -1.54 -1.76 8.52
N ILE A 93 -2.64 -1.63 9.26
CA ILE A 93 -2.63 -1.75 10.71
C ILE A 93 -3.50 -2.96 11.09
N SER A 94 -2.98 -3.76 12.01
CA SER A 94 -3.70 -4.88 12.62
C SER A 94 -3.50 -4.81 14.13
N GLY A 95 -4.55 -4.45 14.86
CA GLY A 95 -4.45 -4.23 16.31
C GLY A 95 -3.51 -3.07 16.64
N ASP A 96 -2.47 -3.38 17.41
CA ASP A 96 -1.43 -2.43 17.81
C ASP A 96 -0.23 -2.39 16.85
N THR A 97 -0.29 -3.09 15.73
CA THR A 97 0.88 -3.24 14.85
C THR A 97 0.63 -2.57 13.50
N ALA A 98 1.50 -1.62 13.15
CA ALA A 98 1.62 -1.12 11.78
C ALA A 98 2.57 -2.02 10.98
N VAL A 99 2.13 -2.41 9.80
CA VAL A 99 2.86 -3.27 8.87
C VAL A 99 3.17 -2.49 7.62
N LEU A 100 4.41 -2.58 7.17
CA LEU A 100 4.92 -2.08 5.91
C LEU A 100 5.47 -3.27 5.12
N ALA A 101 4.98 -3.47 3.90
CA ALA A 101 5.47 -4.51 3.01
C ALA A 101 6.02 -3.90 1.72
N LEU A 102 7.28 -4.22 1.43
CA LEU A 102 7.96 -3.88 0.19
C LEU A 102 7.88 -5.04 -0.79
N HIS A 103 7.33 -4.77 -1.96
CA HIS A 103 7.31 -5.69 -3.09
C HIS A 103 8.43 -5.29 -4.03
N TRP A 104 9.37 -6.18 -4.30
CA TRP A 104 10.57 -5.82 -5.06
C TRP A 104 11.05 -6.93 -6.00
N ARG A 105 11.80 -6.54 -7.03
CA ARG A 105 12.51 -7.46 -7.94
C ARG A 105 13.97 -7.02 -8.06
N ALA A 106 14.87 -7.92 -8.48
CA ALA A 106 16.20 -7.48 -8.88
C ALA A 106 16.10 -6.50 -10.07
N LYS A 107 16.97 -5.50 -10.11
CA LYS A 107 17.17 -4.65 -11.29
C LYS A 107 17.82 -5.52 -12.36
N THR A 108 17.19 -5.57 -13.53
CA THR A 108 17.77 -6.11 -14.76
C THR A 108 18.79 -5.15 -15.33
#